data_AF-A0A8I1TTA8-F1
#
_entry.id   AF-A0A8I1TTA8-F1
#
_cell.length_a   1.000
_cell.length_b   1.000
_cell.length_c   1.000
_cell.angle_alpha   90.00
_cell.angle_beta   90.00
_cell.angle_gamma   90.00
#
_symmetry.space_group_name_H-M   'P 1'
#
loop_
_entity.id
_entity.type
_entity.pdbx_description
1 polymer ?
#
loop_
_entity_poly.entity_id
_entity_poly.type
_entity_poly.pdbx_seq_one_letter_code
_entity_poly.pdbx_strand_id
1 'polypeptide(L)' 'MPNPGAENASGYTDRGVPTLDHVRDKIEGRFATSLGAAELAGETEAGRSVAEQEAEREKKAKEKLDEIRRSLGGG' A
#
# COMPACT_ATOMS: atom_id res chain seq x y z
N MET A 1 12.49 40.08 18.79
CA MET A 1 11.62 38.89 18.80
C MET A 1 12.22 37.87 17.85
N PRO A 2 12.33 36.57 18.20
CA PRO A 2 12.72 35.55 17.24
C PRO A 2 11.69 35.48 16.11
N ASN A 3 12.16 35.42 14.87
CA ASN A 3 11.33 35.39 13.67
C ASN A 3 10.72 33.97 13.54
N PRO A 4 9.38 33.81 13.61
CA PRO A 4 8.74 32.49 13.54
C PRO A 4 8.91 31.77 12.19
N GLY A 5 9.51 32.43 11.19
CA GLY A 5 9.81 31.85 9.87
C GLY A 5 11.31 31.71 9.56
N ALA A 6 12.22 31.81 10.54
CA ALA A 6 13.62 31.46 10.29
C ALA A 6 13.72 29.93 10.11
N GLU A 7 13.94 29.50 8.88
CA GLU A 7 14.13 28.10 8.53
C GLU A 7 15.44 27.60 9.10
N ASN A 8 15.36 26.64 10.02
CA ASN A 8 16.53 25.90 10.45
C ASN A 8 16.78 24.80 9.43
N ALA A 9 18.06 24.48 9.14
CA ALA A 9 18.44 23.40 8.21
C ALA A 9 17.86 22.00 8.58
N SER A 10 17.24 21.88 9.75
CA SER A 10 16.52 20.69 10.22
C SER A 10 15.12 20.52 9.62
N GLY A 11 14.51 21.55 9.03
CA GLY A 11 13.10 21.54 8.60
C GLY A 11 12.10 21.79 9.73
N TYR A 12 12.58 22.28 10.89
CA TYR A 12 11.76 22.64 12.05
C TYR A 12 11.98 24.10 12.40
N THR A 13 10.92 24.77 12.85
CA THR A 13 11.02 26.10 13.50
C THR A 13 11.79 26.01 14.82
N ASP A 14 12.24 27.14 15.36
CA ASP A 14 12.96 27.21 16.65
C ASP A 14 12.18 26.62 17.84
N ARG A 15 10.86 26.52 17.72
CA ARG A 15 9.98 25.89 18.72
C ARG A 15 9.82 24.38 18.53
N GLY A 16 10.55 23.78 17.59
CA GLY A 16 10.47 22.36 17.26
C GLY A 16 9.21 21.97 16.49
N VAL A 17 8.50 22.94 15.88
CA VAL A 17 7.33 22.65 15.02
C VAL A 17 7.84 22.41 13.59
N PRO A 18 7.48 21.28 12.94
CA PRO A 18 7.83 21.04 11.53
C PRO A 18 7.31 22.14 10.61
N THR A 19 8.07 22.48 9.57
CA THR A 19 7.58 23.36 8.50
C THR A 19 6.63 22.59 7.56
N LEU A 20 5.82 23.32 6.79
CA LEU A 20 4.95 22.71 5.80
C LEU A 20 5.75 21.94 4.74
N ASP A 21 6.86 22.50 4.29
CA ASP A 21 7.71 21.87 3.27
C ASP A 21 8.36 20.58 3.81
N HIS A 22 8.85 20.58 5.06
CA HIS A 22 9.38 19.36 5.67
C HIS A 22 8.33 18.24 5.76
N VAL A 23 7.07 18.58 6.06
CA VAL A 23 5.97 17.61 6.08
C VAL A 23 5.66 17.11 4.67
N ARG A 24 5.64 17.99 3.66
CA ARG A 24 5.42 17.62 2.26
C ARG A 24 6.48 16.64 1.77
N ASP A 25 7.76 16.98 1.92
CA ASP A 25 8.87 16.14 1.49
C ASP A 25 8.84 14.75 2.16
N LYS A 26 8.48 14.71 3.45
CA LYS A 26 8.35 13.46 4.21
C LYS A 26 7.18 12.60 3.72
N ILE A 27 6.07 13.20 3.33
CA ILE A 27 4.93 12.48 2.76
C ILE A 27 5.31 11.92 1.39
N GLU A 28 5.90 12.74 0.53
CA GLU A 28 6.33 12.33 -0.81
C GLU A 28 7.36 11.19 -0.75
N GLY A 29 8.37 11.29 0.12
CA GLY A 29 9.35 10.23 0.32
C GLY A 29 8.73 8.91 0.84
N ARG A 30 7.78 9.00 1.77
CA ARG A 30 7.06 7.81 2.26
C ARG A 30 6.17 7.20 1.19
N PHE A 31 5.52 8.01 0.38
CA PHE A 31 4.66 7.55 -0.70
C PHE A 31 5.46 6.83 -1.79
N ALA A 32 6.57 7.43 -2.25
CA ALA A 32 7.48 6.81 -3.20
C ALA A 32 8.04 5.47 -2.67
N THR A 33 8.44 5.43 -1.40
CA THR A 33 8.92 4.20 -0.75
C THR A 33 7.83 3.13 -0.68
N SER A 34 6.60 3.51 -0.37
CA SER A 34 5.48 2.57 -0.26
C SER A 34 5.11 1.94 -1.60
N LEU A 35 5.19 2.71 -2.69
CA LEU A 35 4.99 2.19 -4.05
C LEU A 35 6.04 1.13 -4.39
N GLY A 36 7.33 1.42 -4.18
CA GLY A 36 8.40 0.45 -4.44
C GLY A 36 8.37 -0.76 -3.49
N ALA A 37 7.96 -0.58 -2.23
CA ALA A 37 7.85 -1.67 -1.27
C ALA A 37 6.72 -2.65 -1.61
N ALA A 38 5.61 -2.18 -2.19
CA ALA A 38 4.50 -3.03 -2.61
C ALA A 38 4.91 -3.95 -3.78
N GLU A 39 5.66 -3.42 -4.75
CA GLU A 39 6.23 -4.20 -5.86
C GLU A 39 7.19 -5.27 -5.33
N LEU A 40 8.14 -4.88 -4.47
CA LEU A 40 9.11 -5.80 -3.87
C LEU A 40 8.44 -6.87 -3.00
N ALA A 41 7.40 -6.53 -2.24
CA ALA A 41 6.66 -7.48 -1.41
C ALA A 41 5.97 -8.56 -2.25
N GLY A 42 5.45 -8.21 -3.43
CA GLY A 42 4.86 -9.15 -4.37
C GLY A 42 5.86 -10.14 -4.98
N GLU A 43 7.12 -9.73 -5.15
CA GLU A 43 8.17 -10.59 -5.73
C GLU A 43 8.80 -11.57 -4.73
N THR A 44 8.58 -11.37 -3.42
CA THR A 44 9.02 -12.30 -2.38
C THR A 44 8.35 -13.67 -2.51
N GLU A 45 8.99 -14.74 -2.01
CA GLU A 45 8.37 -16.08 -1.99
C GLU A 45 7.06 -16.10 -1.21
N ALA A 46 6.97 -15.35 -0.11
CA ALA A 46 5.75 -15.21 0.67
C ALA A 46 4.64 -14.50 -0.14
N GLY A 47 4.98 -13.42 -0.87
CA GLY A 47 4.06 -12.72 -1.76
C GLY A 47 3.53 -13.61 -2.88
N ARG A 48 4.41 -14.39 -3.52
CA ARG A 48 4.04 -15.39 -4.54
C ARG A 48 3.12 -16.46 -3.98
N SER A 49 3.39 -16.98 -2.78
CA SER A 49 2.54 -17.98 -2.13
C SER A 49 1.13 -17.44 -1.79
N VAL A 50 1.01 -16.18 -1.37
CA VAL A 50 -0.30 -15.55 -1.12
C VAL A 50 -1.08 -15.43 -2.43
N ALA A 51 -0.44 -14.94 -3.50
CA ALA A 51 -1.08 -14.82 -4.81
C ALA A 51 -1.54 -16.18 -5.38
N GLU A 52 -0.74 -17.24 -5.20
CA GLU A 52 -1.13 -18.61 -5.57
C GLU A 52 -2.34 -19.10 -4.79
N GLN A 53 -2.39 -18.86 -3.47
CA GLN A 53 -3.53 -19.23 -2.62
C GLN A 53 -4.82 -18.48 -3.03
N GLU A 54 -4.71 -17.20 -3.37
CA GLU A 54 -5.85 -16.41 -3.88
C GLU A 54 -6.34 -16.96 -5.21
N ALA A 55 -5.44 -17.24 -6.16
CA ALA A 55 -5.78 -17.83 -7.45
C ALA A 55 -6.44 -19.22 -7.31
N GLU A 56 -5.94 -20.06 -6.40
CA GLU A 56 -6.55 -21.35 -6.10
C GLU A 56 -7.97 -21.20 -5.52
N ARG A 57 -8.15 -20.24 -4.61
CA ARG A 57 -9.45 -19.93 -4.01
C ARG A 57 -10.45 -19.45 -5.07
N GLU A 58 -10.03 -18.56 -5.97
CA GLU A 58 -10.86 -18.08 -7.06
C GLU A 58 -11.27 -19.22 -8.01
N LYS A 59 -10.32 -20.09 -8.37
CA LYS A 59 -10.60 -21.26 -9.20
C LYS A 59 -11.64 -22.17 -8.54
N LYS A 60 -11.47 -22.50 -7.25
CA LYS A 60 -12.44 -23.31 -6.49
C LYS A 60 -13.81 -22.64 -6.40
N ALA A 61 -13.84 -21.32 -6.18
CA ALA A 61 -15.10 -20.56 -6.15
C ALA A 61 -15.82 -20.62 -7.51
N LYS A 62 -15.08 -20.44 -8.62
CA LYS A 62 -15.62 -20.53 -9.97
C LYS A 62 -16.15 -21.94 -10.28
N GLU A 63 -15.39 -22.98 -9.99
CA GLU A 63 -15.81 -24.37 -10.16
C GLU A 63 -17.11 -24.67 -9.39
N LYS A 64 -17.22 -24.16 -8.15
CA LYS A 64 -18.42 -24.34 -7.34
C LYS A 64 -19.63 -23.60 -7.90
N LEU A 65 -19.44 -22.38 -8.39
CA LEU A 65 -20.50 -21.61 -9.06
C LEU A 65 -21.00 -22.30 -10.33
N ASP A 66 -20.08 -22.88 -11.12
CA ASP A 66 -20.43 -23.63 -12.32
C ASP A 66 -21.20 -24.92 -11.99
N GLU A 67 -20.84 -25.61 -10.91
CA GLU A 67 -21.59 -26.75 -10.37
C GLU A 67 -23.03 -26.35 -9.99
N ILE A 68 -23.18 -25.25 -9.24
CA ILE A 68 -24.50 -24.74 -8.85
C ILE A 68 -25.33 -24.40 -10.10
N ARG A 69 -24.76 -23.71 -11.08
CA ARG A 69 -25.46 -23.37 -12.33
C ARG A 69 -25.94 -24.61 -13.09
N ARG A 70 -25.12 -25.67 -13.16
CA ARG A 70 -25.54 -26.95 -13.75
C ARG A 70 -26.68 -27.59 -12.98
N SER A 71 -26.63 -27.57 -11.64
CA SER A 71 -27.69 -28.14 -10.81
C SER A 71 -29.04 -27.39 -10.92
N LEU A 72 -29.00 -26.09 -11.21
CA LEU A 72 -30.19 -25.24 -11.37
C LEU A 72 -30.77 -25.26 -12.79
N GLY A 73 -29.94 -25.46 -13.83
CA GLY A 73 -30.37 -25.47 -15.23
C GLY A 73 -30.84 -26.82 -15.77
N GLY A 74 -30.84 -27.87 -14.94
CA GLY A 74 -31.24 -29.23 -15.29
C GLY A 74 -32.61 -29.66 -14.74
N GLY A 75 -33.50 -28.71 -14.43
CA GLY A 75 -34.88 -28.95 -14.00
C GLY A 75 -35.90 -28.41 -14.99
#